data_AF-A0A8T6ZCG0-F1
#
_entry.id   AF-A0A8T6ZCG0-F1
#
_cell.length_a   1.000
_cell.length_b   1.000
_cell.length_c   1.000
_cell.angle_alpha   90.00
_cell.angle_beta   90.00
_cell.angle_gamma   90.00
#
_symmetry.space_group_name_H-M   'P 1'
#
loop_
_entity.id
_entity.type
_entity.pdbx_description
1 polymer ?
#
loop_
_entity_poly.entity_id
_entity_poly.type
_entity_poly.pdbx_seq_one_letter_code
_entity_poly.pdbx_strand_id
1 'polypeptide(L)'
;MDQGNLDTQENPQHPVGPRSNEVPSRVAIGGFNDLAGGSDCVPRLTTVRTPRVEMGRVAANLLLAMIDREPIARRAVDLGFELLVRKSAWARYGEV
;
A
#
# COMPACT_ATOMS: atom_id res chain seq x y z
N MET A 1 -21.10 57.48 21.32
CA MET A 1 -21.39 56.14 21.83
C MET A 1 -21.40 55.21 20.62
N ASP A 2 -20.29 54.54 20.35
CA ASP A 2 -20.26 53.19 19.78
C ASP A 2 -18.88 52.62 20.11
N GLN A 3 -18.85 51.46 20.78
CA GLN A 3 -17.64 50.90 21.36
C GLN A 3 -16.80 50.20 20.30
N GLY A 4 -15.48 50.37 20.39
CA GLY A 4 -14.52 49.73 19.51
C GLY A 4 -14.61 48.22 19.59
N ASN A 5 -14.80 47.60 18.42
CA ASN A 5 -14.56 46.18 18.25
C ASN A 5 -13.05 45.95 18.27
N LEU A 6 -12.56 45.50 19.42
CA LEU A 6 -11.19 45.06 19.65
C LEU A 6 -10.87 43.88 18.73
N ASP A 7 -9.83 44.06 17.93
CA ASP A 7 -8.87 43.03 17.55
C ASP A 7 -9.46 41.74 16.98
N THR A 8 -10.09 41.85 15.81
CA THR A 8 -9.89 40.79 14.80
C THR A 8 -8.46 40.96 14.28
N GLN A 9 -7.48 40.50 15.06
CA GLN A 9 -6.15 40.20 14.50
C GLN A 9 -6.38 39.06 13.51
N GLU A 10 -6.57 39.43 12.24
CA GLU A 10 -6.44 38.54 11.11
C GLU A 10 -5.08 37.84 11.27
N ASN A 11 -5.10 36.60 11.76
CA ASN A 11 -3.95 35.74 11.70
C ASN A 11 -3.59 35.65 10.22
N PRO A 12 -2.43 36.19 9.78
CA PRO A 12 -2.12 36.28 8.37
C PRO A 12 -2.23 34.87 7.81
N GLN A 13 -3.11 34.71 6.82
CA GLN A 13 -3.29 33.45 6.12
C GLN A 13 -1.91 33.03 5.63
N HIS A 14 -1.30 32.10 6.35
CA HIS A 14 -0.06 31.46 5.94
C HIS A 14 -0.27 31.04 4.50
N PRO A 15 0.58 31.44 3.54
CA PRO A 15 0.41 31.02 2.17
C PRO A 15 0.43 29.49 2.18
N VAL A 16 -0.73 28.88 1.96
CA VAL A 16 -0.84 27.46 1.67
C VAL A 16 -0.31 27.28 0.25
N GLY A 17 1.01 27.42 0.12
CA GLY A 17 1.76 26.78 -0.95
C GLY A 17 1.40 25.29 -0.95
N PRO A 18 1.61 24.59 -2.08
CA PRO A 18 1.13 23.22 -2.23
C PRO A 18 1.54 22.41 -1.01
N ARG A 19 0.56 21.94 -0.20
CA ARG A 19 0.83 21.03 0.91
C ARG A 19 1.61 19.90 0.29
N SER A 20 2.85 19.72 0.71
CA SER A 20 3.78 18.78 0.13
C SER A 20 3.08 17.42 0.03
N ASN A 21 2.75 17.07 -1.20
CA ASN A 21 2.38 15.74 -1.63
C ASN A 21 3.68 14.90 -1.59
N GLU A 22 4.06 14.50 -0.37
CA GLU A 22 5.39 13.97 -0.03
C GLU A 22 5.69 12.59 -0.63
N VAL A 23 4.69 11.95 -1.22
CA VAL A 23 4.79 10.63 -1.82
C VAL A 23 4.63 10.75 -3.34
N PRO A 24 5.57 10.25 -4.15
CA PRO A 24 6.82 9.60 -3.76
C PRO A 24 7.99 10.57 -3.51
N SER A 25 7.79 11.89 -3.66
CA SER A 25 8.86 12.89 -3.79
C SER A 25 9.85 12.96 -2.62
N ARG A 26 9.37 12.83 -1.37
CA ARG A 26 10.19 12.77 -0.15
C ARG A 26 10.29 11.35 0.41
N VAL A 27 9.23 10.57 0.28
CA VAL A 27 9.16 9.19 0.76
C VAL A 27 8.37 8.32 -0.22
N ALA A 28 9.00 7.24 -0.68
CA ALA A 28 8.28 6.19 -1.40
C ALA A 28 7.57 5.26 -0.41
N ILE A 29 6.35 4.87 -0.77
CA ILE A 29 5.54 3.92 -0.01
C ILE A 29 5.28 2.68 -0.87
N GLY A 30 5.60 1.52 -0.31
CA GLY A 30 5.20 0.21 -0.81
C GLY A 30 4.20 -0.45 0.13
N GLY A 31 3.21 -1.14 -0.43
CA GLY A 31 2.23 -1.97 0.28
C GLY A 31 2.46 -3.47 0.06
N PHE A 32 1.55 -4.26 0.62
CA PHE A 32 1.53 -5.71 0.51
C PHE A 32 0.10 -6.23 0.29
N ASN A 33 -0.04 -7.38 -0.38
CA ASN A 33 -1.29 -8.08 -0.72
C ASN A 33 -2.23 -7.41 -1.73
N ASP A 34 -1.83 -6.28 -2.31
CA ASP A 34 -2.62 -5.52 -3.29
C ASP A 34 -4.13 -5.45 -2.97
N LEU A 35 -4.44 -4.98 -1.77
CA LEU A 35 -5.82 -4.86 -1.30
C LEU A 35 -6.57 -3.78 -2.10
N ALA A 36 -7.89 -3.94 -2.25
CA ALA A 36 -8.72 -3.10 -3.11
C ALA A 36 -8.56 -1.59 -2.87
N GLY A 37 -8.38 -1.15 -1.62
CA GLY A 37 -8.17 0.27 -1.31
C GLY A 37 -6.87 0.85 -1.88
N GLY A 38 -5.84 0.02 -2.15
CA GLY A 38 -4.53 0.46 -2.62
C GLY A 38 -4.52 0.97 -4.06
N SER A 39 -5.42 0.48 -4.93
CA SER A 39 -5.58 0.99 -6.30
C SER A 39 -6.27 2.34 -6.34
N ASP A 40 -7.06 2.65 -5.32
CA ASP A 40 -7.90 3.85 -5.22
C ASP A 40 -7.21 4.97 -4.44
N CYS A 41 -6.11 4.67 -3.74
CA CYS A 41 -5.24 5.67 -3.12
C CYS A 41 -4.70 6.67 -4.15
N VAL A 42 -4.50 7.92 -3.71
CA VAL A 42 -3.81 8.96 -4.48
C VAL A 42 -2.56 9.40 -3.70
N PRO A 43 -1.33 9.09 -4.17
CA PRO A 43 -1.00 8.31 -5.37
C PRO A 43 -1.30 6.81 -5.23
N ARG A 44 -1.56 6.12 -6.36
CA ARG A 44 -1.83 4.67 -6.38
C ARG A 44 -0.67 3.89 -5.76
N LEU A 45 -1.00 2.96 -4.86
CA LEU A 45 -0.03 2.28 -4.01
C LEU A 45 0.75 1.20 -4.76
N THR A 46 2.07 1.38 -4.90
CA THR A 46 3.02 0.33 -5.28
C THR A 46 2.93 -0.79 -4.26
N THR A 47 2.85 -2.05 -4.68
CA THR A 47 2.57 -3.16 -3.74
C THR A 47 3.08 -4.49 -4.23
N VAL A 48 3.45 -5.37 -3.31
CA VAL A 48 3.68 -6.79 -3.61
C VAL A 48 2.35 -7.52 -3.61
N ARG A 49 2.00 -8.13 -4.75
CA ARG A 49 0.84 -9.00 -4.91
C ARG A 49 1.24 -10.44 -4.65
N THR A 50 0.55 -11.07 -3.70
CA THR A 50 0.66 -12.51 -3.40
C THR A 50 -0.50 -13.27 -4.07
N PRO A 51 -0.31 -14.52 -4.52
CA PRO A 51 -1.36 -15.32 -5.13
C PRO A 51 -2.31 -15.91 -4.07
N ARG A 52 -3.04 -15.06 -3.35
CA ARG A 52 -3.79 -15.43 -2.12
C ARG A 52 -4.81 -16.54 -2.33
N VAL A 53 -5.48 -16.58 -3.48
CA VAL A 53 -6.43 -17.65 -3.82
C VAL A 53 -5.71 -18.99 -3.92
N GLU A 54 -4.55 -19.02 -4.59
CA GLU A 54 -3.77 -20.24 -4.71
C GLU A 54 -3.15 -20.67 -3.38
N MET A 55 -2.68 -19.72 -2.57
CA MET A 55 -2.20 -20.00 -1.21
C MET A 55 -3.27 -20.73 -0.39
N GLY A 56 -4.52 -20.24 -0.42
CA GLY A 56 -5.65 -20.88 0.26
C GLY A 56 -5.94 -22.28 -0.28
N ARG A 57 -5.95 -22.45 -1.61
CA ARG A 57 -6.15 -23.76 -2.26
C ARG A 57 -5.08 -24.77 -1.86
N VAL A 58 -3.80 -24.37 -1.90
CA VAL A 58 -2.68 -25.25 -1.52
C VAL A 58 -2.75 -25.59 -0.03
N ALA A 59 -3.03 -24.61 0.83
CA ALA A 59 -3.16 -24.83 2.27
C ALA A 59 -4.31 -25.80 2.61
N ALA A 60 -5.48 -25.62 1.98
CA ALA A 60 -6.62 -26.51 2.16
C ALA A 60 -6.31 -27.95 1.71
N ASN A 61 -5.66 -28.11 0.55
CA ASN A 61 -5.26 -29.42 0.06
C ASN A 61 -4.26 -30.12 1.00
N LEU A 62 -3.27 -29.37 1.51
CA LEU A 62 -2.33 -29.92 2.50
C LEU A 62 -3.04 -30.31 3.80
N LEU A 63 -4.04 -29.52 4.25
CA LEU A 63 -4.82 -29.84 5.43
C LEU A 63 -5.64 -31.13 5.26
N LEU A 64 -6.29 -31.31 4.10
CA LEU A 64 -7.02 -32.54 3.79
C LEU A 64 -6.08 -33.75 3.78
N ALA A 65 -4.93 -33.65 3.13
CA ALA A 65 -3.90 -34.69 3.14
C ALA A 65 -3.44 -35.03 4.57
N MET A 66 -3.31 -34.04 5.47
CA MET A 66 -2.99 -34.27 6.89
C MET A 66 -4.08 -35.04 7.62
N ILE A 67 -5.36 -34.71 7.36
CA ILE A 67 -6.52 -35.37 7.95
C ILE A 67 -6.56 -36.84 7.52
N ASP A 68 -6.27 -37.11 6.24
CA ASP A 68 -6.25 -38.45 5.66
C ASP A 68 -4.96 -39.23 5.96
N ARG A 69 -4.03 -38.63 6.73
CA ARG A 69 -2.70 -39.18 7.07
C ARG A 69 -1.85 -39.53 5.85
N GLU A 70 -2.02 -38.78 4.76
CA GLU A 70 -1.16 -38.91 3.60
C GLU A 70 0.25 -38.37 3.87
N PRO A 71 1.31 -38.96 3.28
CA PRO A 71 2.66 -38.43 3.40
C PRO A 71 2.80 -37.07 2.70
N ILE A 72 3.16 -36.03 3.46
CA ILE A 72 3.43 -34.70 2.91
C ILE A 72 4.91 -34.55 2.59
N ALA A 73 5.24 -34.58 1.29
CA ALA A 73 6.61 -34.45 0.81
C ALA A 73 7.23 -33.06 1.07
N ARG A 74 6.41 -31.99 1.05
CA ARG A 74 6.88 -30.61 1.23
C ARG A 74 5.93 -29.82 2.10
N ARG A 75 6.38 -29.49 3.32
CA ARG A 75 5.61 -28.70 4.31
C ARG A 75 5.67 -27.19 4.07
N ALA A 76 6.55 -26.73 3.19
CA ALA A 76 6.70 -25.33 2.80
C ALA A 76 6.70 -25.20 1.28
N VAL A 77 5.63 -24.65 0.73
CA VAL A 77 5.43 -24.45 -0.71
C VAL A 77 5.63 -22.98 -1.03
N ASP A 78 6.57 -22.68 -1.93
CA ASP A 78 6.78 -21.33 -2.47
C ASP A 78 5.89 -21.16 -3.71
N LEU A 79 5.04 -20.14 -3.70
CA LEU A 79 4.12 -19.80 -4.80
C LEU A 79 4.51 -18.47 -5.48
N GLY A 80 5.62 -17.87 -5.07
CA GLY A 80 6.09 -16.60 -5.59
C GLY A 80 5.22 -15.39 -5.22
N PHE A 81 5.53 -14.27 -5.86
CA PHE A 81 4.83 -12.99 -5.73
C PHE A 81 5.16 -12.09 -6.94
N GLU A 82 4.38 -11.03 -7.13
CA GLU A 82 4.58 -10.03 -8.18
C GLU A 82 4.73 -8.64 -7.56
N LEU A 83 5.70 -7.84 -8.01
CA LEU A 83 5.79 -6.42 -7.61
C LEU A 83 5.02 -5.55 -8.60
N LEU A 84 3.95 -4.93 -8.13
CA LEU A 84 3.16 -3.97 -8.90
C LEU A 84 3.66 -2.55 -8.62
N VAL A 85 4.47 -2.02 -9.53
CA VAL A 85 4.98 -0.65 -9.45
C VAL A 85 3.88 0.34 -9.84
N ARG A 86 3.56 1.27 -8.94
CA ARG A 86 2.57 2.34 -9.14
C ARG A 86 3.16 3.70 -8.72
N LYS A 87 2.30 4.68 -8.50
CA LYS A 87 2.69 6.09 -8.34
C LYS A 87 3.21 6.45 -6.94
N SER A 88 3.02 5.59 -5.94
CA SER A 88 3.47 5.86 -4.57
C SER A 88 4.94 5.56 -4.31
N ALA A 89 5.63 4.93 -5.25
CA ALA A 89 7.07 4.70 -5.17
C ALA A 89 7.78 5.40 -6.33
N TRP A 90 9.08 5.64 -6.18
CA TRP A 90 9.90 6.12 -7.28
C TRP A 90 9.84 5.13 -8.44
N ALA A 91 9.74 5.64 -9.66
CA ALA A 91 10.02 4.84 -10.85
C ALA A 91 11.46 4.30 -10.69
N ARG A 92 11.66 2.99 -10.80
CA ARG A 92 13.02 2.43 -10.72
C ARG A 92 13.80 2.85 -11.97
N TYR A 93 15.04 3.30 -11.75
CA TYR A 93 16.12 3.34 -12.73
C TYR A 93 16.21 2.00 -13.48
N GLY A 94 16.15 2.04 -14.81
CA GLY A 94 16.13 0.86 -15.68
C GLY A 94 15.81 1.13 -17.16
N GLU A 95 15.58 2.37 -17.57
CA GLU A 95 15.72 2.77 -18.98
C GLU A 95 17.17 3.22 -19.23
N VAL A 96 18.02 2.25 -19.62
CA VAL A 96 19.05 2.37 -20.67
C VAL A 96 19.10 1.03 -21.40
#